data_AF-A0ABC8R0D1-F1
#
_entry.id   AF-A0ABC8R0D1-F1
#
_cell.length_a   1.000
_cell.length_b   1.000
_cell.length_c   1.000
_cell.angle_alpha   90.00
_cell.angle_beta   90.00
_cell.angle_gamma   90.00
#
_symmetry.space_group_name_H-M   'P 1'
#
loop_
_entity.id
_entity.type
_entity.pdbx_description
1 polymer ?
#
loop_
_entity_poly.entity_id
_entity_poly.type
_entity_poly.pdbx_seq_one_letter_code
_entity_poly.pdbx_strand_id
1 'polypeptide(L)'
;MIPFHGHSGRRIMDCEAKDSLPRPSGSFGEASSVASSLRRRSLSLSDDVPPRPDDDIESEFVSEAGDFGDRALHSNRSSGSGRLRFSFDNVVENGSVVPIPEDVLLQSYRFRFYDPTVSNTVSPVTPSTLEIICPLSSDAIAHPVNKRNEDTTELPWLLEYISCLIHLALFGILGVLTRYLLEKLFGPGGVGATSDQSYMYLDLPSNMVGSFLMGWWGVVFKRDISKVSDQLAIGLTTGYLGSLTTFSGWIQKMLDLSVEGHWVFAVLGILIGLFLAAYSIIFGIETARGAKWLLQRLIKSSTCGISSSKSNWKVDNCKRHLAVVVVLLLMLGLLYGLSGTWEIREFSSGSHGAQLWLACMVAPLGVWIRWFLARLNGRGLGKMGLLKWVPFGTLIANVLAACAMAALATVKKAVKTKTSDTVATGIQFGMLGCLSTVSTFMAEFQAMRESKNPWRAYTYAVSTILISFALGTLIYSVPVWTKAYN
;
A
#
# COMPACT_ATOMS: atom_id res chain seq x y z
N MET A 1 46.18 26.62 46.08
CA MET A 1 45.87 27.75 46.99
C MET A 1 44.42 28.14 46.69
N ILE A 2 43.38 27.55 47.32
CA ILE A 2 42.91 27.64 48.73
C ILE A 2 42.17 28.99 48.98
N PRO A 3 41.00 29.05 49.65
CA PRO A 3 39.83 28.13 49.68
C PRO A 3 38.49 28.92 49.81
N PHE A 4 37.35 28.26 50.07
CA PHE A 4 36.42 28.68 51.15
C PHE A 4 35.50 27.52 51.59
N HIS A 5 35.16 27.53 52.89
CA HIS A 5 34.50 26.55 53.79
C HIS A 5 33.27 25.79 53.23
N GLY A 6 32.88 24.58 53.70
CA GLY A 6 33.16 23.86 54.93
C GLY A 6 31.89 23.73 55.79
N HIS A 7 31.21 22.57 55.77
CA HIS A 7 30.34 22.16 56.89
C HIS A 7 30.22 20.63 57.06
N SER A 8 30.24 20.27 58.35
CA SER A 8 30.24 18.96 59.04
C SER A 8 28.93 18.19 58.81
N GLY A 9 28.79 16.86 59.00
CA GLY A 9 29.55 15.95 59.84
C GLY A 9 29.16 14.48 59.64
N ARG A 10 29.94 13.63 60.30
CA ARG A 10 30.08 12.17 60.16
C ARG A 10 29.52 11.51 61.44
N ARG A 11 28.80 10.37 61.35
CA ARG A 11 29.21 9.06 61.93
C ARG A 11 28.11 8.00 62.02
N ILE A 12 28.57 6.80 61.66
CA ILE A 12 28.11 5.44 61.93
C ILE A 12 28.25 5.11 63.43
N MET A 13 27.35 4.27 63.97
CA MET A 13 27.68 3.32 65.04
C MET A 13 26.67 2.17 65.11
N ASP A 14 27.21 0.95 65.12
CA ASP A 14 26.56 -0.34 65.40
C ASP A 14 26.20 -0.52 66.88
N CYS A 15 25.27 -1.43 67.20
CA CYS A 15 25.29 -2.26 68.42
C CYS A 15 24.30 -3.45 68.36
N GLU A 16 24.68 -4.50 69.09
CA GLU A 16 24.32 -5.92 68.99
C GLU A 16 23.05 -6.40 69.74
N ALA A 17 22.54 -7.57 69.29
CA ALA A 17 22.08 -8.79 69.99
C ALA A 17 21.08 -8.76 71.18
N LYS A 18 20.01 -9.58 71.08
CA LYS A 18 19.83 -10.87 71.82
C LYS A 18 18.41 -11.49 71.70
N ASP A 19 18.41 -12.80 71.43
CA ASP A 19 17.53 -13.91 71.89
C ASP A 19 16.07 -13.69 72.32
N SER A 20 15.14 -14.49 71.74
CA SER A 20 14.47 -15.63 72.42
C SER A 20 13.19 -16.11 71.70
N LEU A 21 13.10 -17.43 71.50
CA LEU A 21 11.91 -18.21 71.14
C LEU A 21 10.95 -18.27 72.35
N PRO A 22 9.61 -18.44 72.16
CA PRO A 22 9.06 -19.81 72.06
C PRO A 22 7.83 -19.98 71.15
N ARG A 23 7.65 -21.21 70.66
CA ARG A 23 6.38 -21.76 70.12
C ARG A 23 5.45 -22.19 71.27
N PRO A 24 4.16 -22.36 70.98
CA PRO A 24 3.57 -23.69 71.16
C PRO A 24 2.71 -24.17 69.97
N SER A 25 2.50 -25.48 69.98
CA SER A 25 2.03 -26.41 68.94
C SER A 25 0.56 -26.84 69.08
N GLY A 26 -0.01 -27.38 67.99
CA GLY A 26 -1.16 -28.30 67.93
C GLY A 26 -1.88 -28.18 66.56
N SER A 27 -1.60 -28.98 65.52
CA SER A 27 -1.96 -30.40 65.22
C SER A 27 -3.46 -30.59 64.99
N PHE A 28 -4.05 -31.32 64.02
CA PHE A 28 -3.77 -32.41 63.08
C PHE A 28 -4.76 -32.23 61.89
N GLY A 29 -4.73 -32.87 60.72
CA GLY A 29 -4.03 -34.02 60.14
C GLY A 29 -4.13 -33.95 58.60
N GLU A 30 -3.17 -34.54 57.86
CA GLU A 30 -3.31 -35.87 57.21
C GLU A 30 -3.86 -35.72 55.77
N ALA A 31 -3.28 -36.21 54.66
CA ALA A 31 -2.12 -37.05 54.40
C ALA A 31 -1.48 -36.71 53.03
N SER A 32 -0.29 -37.27 52.87
CA SER A 32 0.82 -37.07 51.95
C SER A 32 0.77 -37.77 50.58
N SER A 33 1.60 -37.23 49.68
CA SER A 33 2.45 -37.93 48.67
C SER A 33 1.74 -38.66 47.52
N VAL A 34 2.21 -38.62 46.26
CA VAL A 34 3.46 -39.23 45.78
C VAL A 34 3.91 -38.57 44.47
N ALA A 35 5.21 -38.31 44.35
CA ALA A 35 5.87 -38.06 43.07
C ALA A 35 6.22 -39.40 42.40
N SER A 36 5.83 -39.62 41.14
CA SER A 36 6.67 -40.33 40.15
C SER A 36 6.06 -40.39 38.74
N SER A 37 6.95 -40.25 37.76
CA SER A 37 6.94 -40.81 36.40
C SER A 37 6.41 -39.98 35.22
N LEU A 38 7.38 -39.50 34.44
CA LEU A 38 7.44 -39.44 32.98
C LEU A 38 6.15 -39.78 32.20
N ARG A 39 5.56 -38.78 31.56
CA ARG A 39 4.84 -38.99 30.29
C ARG A 39 4.99 -37.80 29.37
N ARG A 40 5.72 -38.01 28.26
CA ARG A 40 5.66 -37.20 27.04
C ARG A 40 4.20 -36.84 26.75
N ARG A 41 3.87 -35.54 26.74
CA ARG A 41 2.70 -35.01 26.06
C ARG A 41 3.11 -33.79 25.26
N SER A 42 3.11 -34.01 23.95
CA SER A 42 2.97 -33.03 22.89
C SER A 42 2.07 -31.86 23.30
N LEU A 43 2.60 -30.64 23.20
CA LEU A 43 1.80 -29.42 23.24
C LEU A 43 0.96 -29.37 21.96
N SER A 44 -0.31 -29.73 22.09
CA SER A 44 -1.36 -29.38 21.13
C SER A 44 -1.58 -27.88 21.24
N LEU A 45 -1.33 -27.18 20.14
CA LEU A 45 -1.66 -25.77 19.94
C LEU A 45 -2.98 -25.75 19.18
N SER A 46 -4.08 -25.54 19.89
CA SER A 46 -5.39 -25.31 19.30
C SER A 46 -6.06 -24.20 20.09
N ASP A 47 -5.81 -22.96 19.65
CA ASP A 47 -6.71 -21.83 19.89
C ASP A 47 -7.12 -21.30 18.51
N ASP A 48 -8.10 -21.97 17.92
CA ASP A 48 -8.84 -21.51 16.75
C ASP A 48 -9.83 -20.42 17.21
N VAL A 49 -9.35 -19.18 17.26
CA VAL A 49 -10.23 -18.01 17.40
C VAL A 49 -10.43 -17.42 16.00
N PRO A 50 -11.65 -17.44 15.42
CA PRO A 50 -11.91 -16.74 14.16
C PRO A 50 -11.63 -15.24 14.34
N PRO A 51 -11.08 -14.56 13.32
CA PRO A 51 -10.78 -13.13 13.42
C PRO A 51 -12.03 -12.37 13.84
N ARG A 52 -11.89 -11.52 14.86
CA ARG A 52 -13.01 -10.71 15.36
C ARG A 52 -13.46 -9.75 14.23
N PRO A 53 -14.76 -9.43 14.12
CA PRO A 53 -15.27 -8.52 13.08
C PRO A 53 -14.52 -7.18 13.01
N ASP A 54 -14.06 -6.69 14.17
CA ASP A 54 -13.26 -5.47 14.29
C ASP A 54 -11.87 -5.55 13.64
N ASP A 55 -11.21 -6.72 13.69
CA ASP A 55 -9.89 -6.90 13.06
C ASP A 55 -9.98 -6.92 11.53
N ASP A 56 -11.08 -7.44 10.98
CA ASP A 56 -11.32 -7.46 9.55
C ASP A 56 -11.54 -6.04 8.99
N ILE A 57 -12.33 -5.20 9.68
CA ILE A 57 -12.53 -3.79 9.32
C ILE A 57 -11.20 -3.00 9.37
N GLU A 58 -10.39 -3.25 10.40
CA GLU A 58 -9.07 -2.61 10.54
C GLU A 58 -8.13 -3.00 9.38
N SER A 59 -8.13 -4.28 8.98
CA SER A 59 -7.33 -4.76 7.86
C SER A 59 -7.76 -4.19 6.52
N GLU A 60 -9.05 -3.94 6.34
CA GLU A 60 -9.60 -3.29 5.15
C GLU A 60 -9.19 -1.81 5.10
N PHE A 61 -9.23 -1.10 6.24
CA PHE A 61 -8.76 0.29 6.33
C PHE A 61 -7.27 0.44 5.99
N VAL A 62 -6.42 -0.46 6.50
CA VAL A 62 -4.97 -0.48 6.16
C VAL A 62 -4.77 -0.74 4.67
N SER A 63 -5.54 -1.66 4.10
CA SER A 63 -5.49 -1.96 2.67
C SER A 63 -5.99 -0.80 1.81
N GLU A 64 -7.01 -0.06 2.26
CA GLU A 64 -7.56 1.13 1.57
C GLU A 64 -6.59 2.32 1.61
N ALA A 65 -5.83 2.46 2.70
CA ALA A 65 -4.77 3.46 2.82
C ALA A 65 -3.59 3.17 1.87
N GLY A 66 -3.29 1.88 1.65
CA GLY A 66 -2.34 1.40 0.66
C GLY A 66 -2.93 1.26 -0.75
N ASP A 67 -2.28 0.43 -1.56
CA ASP A 67 -2.78 0.00 -2.87
C ASP A 67 -3.49 -1.35 -2.75
N PHE A 68 -4.61 -1.52 -3.45
CA PHE A 68 -5.38 -2.77 -3.50
C PHE A 68 -5.42 -3.41 -4.90
N GLY A 69 -4.66 -2.85 -5.85
CA GLY A 69 -4.45 -3.41 -7.19
C GLY A 69 -5.68 -3.28 -8.09
N ASP A 70 -5.88 -4.30 -8.91
CA ASP A 70 -7.03 -4.47 -9.81
C ASP A 70 -8.38 -4.46 -9.11
N ARG A 71 -8.44 -4.79 -7.81
CA ARG A 71 -9.66 -4.69 -7.00
C ARG A 71 -10.24 -3.28 -6.96
N ALA A 72 -9.41 -2.25 -7.17
CA ALA A 72 -9.87 -0.87 -7.22
C ALA A 72 -10.85 -0.60 -8.36
N LEU A 73 -10.76 -1.36 -9.46
CA LEU A 73 -11.66 -1.24 -10.59
C LEU A 73 -12.99 -1.98 -10.36
N HIS A 74 -13.05 -2.90 -9.39
CA HIS A 74 -14.23 -3.73 -9.12
C HIS A 74 -15.15 -3.20 -8.02
N SER A 75 -14.66 -2.35 -7.10
CA SER A 75 -15.43 -1.88 -5.94
C SER A 75 -16.62 -0.98 -6.31
N ASN A 76 -16.58 -0.30 -7.45
CA ASN A 76 -17.69 0.55 -7.93
C ASN A 76 -18.81 -0.23 -8.64
N ARG A 77 -18.60 -1.53 -8.95
CA ARG A 77 -19.55 -2.34 -9.73
C ARG A 77 -20.39 -3.31 -8.90
N SER A 78 -20.08 -3.49 -7.62
CA SER A 78 -20.79 -4.41 -6.72
C SER A 78 -22.13 -3.87 -6.17
N SER A 79 -22.85 -3.05 -6.94
CA SER A 79 -24.26 -2.71 -6.67
C SER A 79 -25.24 -3.19 -7.75
N GLY A 80 -24.78 -3.92 -8.77
CA GLY A 80 -25.67 -4.57 -9.72
C GLY A 80 -24.89 -5.29 -10.81
N SER A 81 -25.35 -6.48 -11.19
CA SER A 81 -24.83 -7.33 -12.26
C SER A 81 -23.83 -8.41 -11.85
N GLY A 82 -24.12 -9.62 -12.33
CA GLY A 82 -23.65 -10.91 -11.83
C GLY A 82 -22.17 -11.20 -12.07
N ARG A 83 -21.61 -12.04 -11.18
CA ARG A 83 -20.25 -12.57 -11.23
C ARG A 83 -20.01 -13.36 -12.52
N LEU A 84 -19.14 -12.88 -13.40
CA LEU A 84 -18.35 -13.75 -14.27
C LEU A 84 -17.03 -14.04 -13.57
N ARG A 85 -16.97 -15.18 -12.87
CA ARG A 85 -15.73 -15.77 -12.35
C ARG A 85 -14.93 -16.29 -13.55
N PHE A 86 -13.74 -15.75 -13.78
CA PHE A 86 -12.72 -16.46 -14.56
C PHE A 86 -12.22 -17.63 -13.71
N SER A 87 -12.62 -18.84 -14.10
CA SER A 87 -12.21 -20.10 -13.48
C SER A 87 -10.86 -20.53 -14.04
N PHE A 88 -9.80 -20.33 -13.26
CA PHE A 88 -8.54 -21.08 -13.43
C PHE A 88 -8.15 -21.90 -12.19
N ASP A 89 -8.98 -21.90 -11.15
CA ASP A 89 -8.87 -22.83 -10.04
C ASP A 89 -10.01 -23.84 -10.19
N ASN A 90 -9.72 -25.00 -10.77
CA ASN A 90 -10.39 -26.30 -10.53
C ASN A 90 -10.02 -27.28 -11.65
N VAL A 91 -8.78 -27.78 -11.61
CA VAL A 91 -8.48 -29.10 -12.15
C VAL A 91 -7.78 -29.83 -11.03
N VAL A 92 -8.54 -30.66 -10.31
CA VAL A 92 -8.19 -31.99 -9.81
C VAL A 92 -9.38 -32.54 -9.02
N GLU A 93 -9.73 -33.78 -9.37
CA GLU A 93 -10.65 -34.75 -8.74
C GLU A 93 -12.17 -34.55 -8.86
N ASN A 94 -12.68 -35.25 -9.87
CA ASN A 94 -14.03 -35.81 -9.93
C ASN A 94 -14.29 -36.77 -8.77
N GLY A 95 -15.38 -36.52 -8.04
CA GLY A 95 -16.07 -37.50 -7.19
C GLY A 95 -17.55 -37.15 -7.15
N SER A 96 -18.37 -37.94 -7.83
CA SER A 96 -19.80 -37.72 -8.04
C SER A 96 -20.63 -37.92 -6.76
N VAL A 97 -21.51 -36.97 -6.41
CA VAL A 97 -22.85 -37.23 -5.84
C VAL A 97 -23.80 -36.06 -6.20
N VAL A 98 -24.99 -36.39 -6.68
CA VAL A 98 -26.12 -35.55 -7.16
C VAL A 98 -27.11 -35.26 -5.98
N PRO A 99 -27.98 -34.22 -6.04
CA PRO A 99 -28.23 -33.30 -4.91
C PRO A 99 -29.55 -33.54 -4.14
N ILE A 100 -29.72 -32.79 -3.03
CA ILE A 100 -31.00 -32.57 -2.34
C ILE A 100 -31.16 -31.05 -2.08
N PRO A 101 -32.34 -30.44 -2.35
CA PRO A 101 -32.56 -29.00 -2.22
C PRO A 101 -33.18 -28.64 -0.86
N GLU A 102 -32.72 -27.54 -0.23
CA GLU A 102 -33.50 -26.87 0.80
C GLU A 102 -33.45 -25.34 0.62
N ASP A 103 -34.64 -24.81 0.36
CA ASP A 103 -35.00 -23.39 0.38
C ASP A 103 -34.97 -22.87 1.82
N VAL A 104 -34.12 -21.87 2.12
CA VAL A 104 -34.36 -20.96 3.26
C VAL A 104 -33.97 -19.53 2.88
N LEU A 105 -35.00 -18.72 2.66
CA LEU A 105 -35.01 -17.27 2.68
C LEU A 105 -34.45 -16.73 4.01
N LEU A 106 -33.41 -15.89 3.96
CA LEU A 106 -33.10 -14.98 5.07
C LEU A 106 -32.80 -13.58 4.56
N GLN A 107 -33.82 -12.75 4.76
CA GLN A 107 -34.00 -11.38 4.35
C GLN A 107 -33.11 -10.43 5.16
N SER A 108 -32.42 -9.53 4.45
CA SER A 108 -31.51 -8.54 5.00
C SER A 108 -32.25 -7.50 5.84
N TYR A 109 -31.86 -7.38 7.12
CA TYR A 109 -32.31 -6.33 8.02
C TYR A 109 -31.63 -5.01 7.68
N ARG A 110 -32.42 -4.04 7.19
CA ARG A 110 -32.03 -2.65 6.98
C ARG A 110 -32.39 -1.86 8.24
N PHE A 111 -31.37 -1.34 8.92
CA PHE A 111 -31.50 -0.49 10.11
C PHE A 111 -32.17 0.85 9.71
N ARG A 112 -33.34 1.15 10.28
CA ARG A 112 -34.03 2.44 10.17
C ARG A 112 -34.26 2.98 11.58
N PHE A 113 -33.85 4.22 11.81
CA PHE A 113 -34.04 4.96 13.06
C PHE A 113 -35.53 5.03 13.42
N TYR A 114 -35.86 4.70 14.67
CA TYR A 114 -37.17 4.89 15.30
C TYR A 114 -37.10 6.08 16.26
N ASP A 115 -38.11 6.95 16.18
CA ASP A 115 -38.55 7.83 17.27
C ASP A 115 -40.04 7.51 17.46
N PRO A 116 -40.55 7.23 18.68
CA PRO A 116 -41.90 6.72 18.86
C PRO A 116 -42.88 7.85 19.17
N THR A 117 -44.12 7.78 18.69
CA THR A 117 -45.31 7.92 19.52
C THR A 117 -46.63 7.77 18.74
N VAL A 118 -47.55 7.07 19.40
CA VAL A 118 -49.01 6.96 19.20
C VAL A 118 -49.52 5.92 18.20
N SER A 119 -50.37 5.08 18.76
CA SER A 119 -50.91 3.83 18.26
C SER A 119 -52.44 3.94 18.12
N ASN A 120 -53.01 3.01 17.34
CA ASN A 120 -54.40 2.49 17.37
C ASN A 120 -55.40 3.09 16.38
N THR A 121 -55.83 2.29 15.38
CA THR A 121 -57.13 1.53 15.38
C THR A 121 -57.25 0.71 14.08
N VAL A 122 -57.25 -0.63 14.13
CA VAL A 122 -58.38 -1.58 14.00
C VAL A 122 -58.95 -1.74 12.56
N SER A 123 -58.74 -2.96 12.02
CA SER A 123 -59.28 -3.63 10.81
C SER A 123 -60.78 -4.01 10.92
N PRO A 124 -61.40 -4.85 10.04
CA PRO A 124 -61.22 -5.16 8.60
C PRO A 124 -62.58 -5.27 7.83
N VAL A 125 -62.60 -5.25 6.48
CA VAL A 125 -63.63 -5.96 5.67
C VAL A 125 -63.05 -6.39 4.31
N THR A 126 -63.26 -7.65 3.95
CA THR A 126 -63.33 -8.27 2.60
C THR A 126 -64.58 -9.18 2.61
N PRO A 127 -65.12 -9.79 1.52
CA PRO A 127 -64.52 -10.09 0.20
C PRO A 127 -65.48 -9.87 -1.02
N SER A 128 -65.00 -10.07 -2.26
CA SER A 128 -65.61 -11.02 -3.24
C SER A 128 -65.13 -10.83 -4.69
N THR A 129 -64.95 -11.98 -5.32
CA THR A 129 -64.60 -12.38 -6.70
C THR A 129 -65.57 -11.92 -7.80
N LEU A 130 -65.07 -11.58 -9.00
CA LEU A 130 -65.46 -12.25 -10.24
C LEU A 130 -64.53 -11.92 -11.42
N GLU A 131 -64.42 -12.94 -12.24
CA GLU A 131 -63.58 -13.21 -13.41
C GLU A 131 -64.14 -12.54 -14.69
N ILE A 132 -63.41 -12.64 -15.83
CA ILE A 132 -63.91 -12.65 -17.24
C ILE A 132 -63.66 -11.39 -18.14
N ILE A 133 -62.66 -11.57 -19.02
CA ILE A 133 -62.60 -11.30 -20.49
C ILE A 133 -62.50 -9.84 -21.01
N CYS A 134 -61.38 -9.55 -21.69
CA CYS A 134 -61.21 -8.44 -22.65
C CYS A 134 -61.77 -8.79 -24.04
N PRO A 135 -62.13 -7.78 -24.86
CA PRO A 135 -61.61 -7.77 -26.23
C PRO A 135 -61.16 -6.38 -26.74
N LEU A 136 -59.88 -6.35 -27.14
CA LEU A 136 -59.28 -5.88 -28.40
C LEU A 136 -60.03 -4.95 -29.40
N SER A 137 -59.30 -3.87 -29.79
CA SER A 137 -59.20 -3.17 -31.10
C SER A 137 -60.21 -2.09 -31.52
N SER A 138 -59.70 -0.85 -31.70
CA SER A 138 -59.66 -0.19 -33.02
C SER A 138 -58.61 0.94 -33.07
N ASP A 139 -57.87 0.98 -34.18
CA ASP A 139 -56.69 1.80 -34.45
C ASP A 139 -56.97 3.30 -34.67
N ALA A 140 -56.06 4.16 -34.19
CA ALA A 140 -55.82 5.47 -34.78
C ALA A 140 -54.32 5.85 -34.64
N ILE A 141 -53.69 6.02 -35.80
CA ILE A 141 -52.27 6.25 -36.06
C ILE A 141 -51.81 7.62 -35.54
N ALA A 142 -50.77 7.69 -34.68
CA ALA A 142 -49.89 8.85 -34.55
C ALA A 142 -48.56 8.53 -33.81
N HIS A 143 -47.45 8.60 -34.56
CA HIS A 143 -46.05 8.77 -34.15
C HIS A 143 -45.31 7.64 -33.39
N PRO A 144 -44.21 7.08 -33.95
CA PRO A 144 -43.26 6.32 -33.16
C PRO A 144 -42.49 7.30 -32.28
N VAL A 145 -42.85 7.40 -31.00
CA VAL A 145 -41.94 7.95 -30.00
C VAL A 145 -40.76 6.99 -29.94
N ASN A 146 -39.69 7.43 -30.59
CA ASN A 146 -38.36 6.90 -30.54
C ASN A 146 -37.95 6.76 -29.05
N LYS A 147 -38.26 5.62 -28.43
CA LYS A 147 -37.54 5.17 -27.23
C LYS A 147 -36.14 4.86 -27.70
N ARG A 148 -35.35 5.92 -27.83
CA ARG A 148 -33.91 5.85 -27.78
C ARG A 148 -33.62 5.28 -26.40
N ASN A 149 -33.53 3.95 -26.33
CA ASN A 149 -32.77 3.31 -25.29
C ASN A 149 -31.40 3.98 -25.39
N GLU A 150 -31.13 4.92 -24.49
CA GLU A 150 -29.76 5.22 -24.13
C GLU A 150 -29.24 3.95 -23.49
N ASP A 151 -28.83 3.01 -24.34
CA ASP A 151 -27.84 2.01 -24.00
C ASP A 151 -26.66 2.81 -23.49
N THR A 152 -26.60 3.03 -22.18
CA THR A 152 -25.38 3.39 -21.49
C THR A 152 -24.40 2.31 -21.87
N THR A 153 -23.60 2.60 -22.90
CA THR A 153 -22.64 1.67 -23.46
C THR A 153 -21.57 1.55 -22.39
N GLU A 154 -21.81 0.64 -21.43
CA GLU A 154 -20.86 0.36 -20.36
C GLU A 154 -19.52 0.09 -21.04
N LEU A 155 -18.52 0.88 -20.67
CA LEU A 155 -17.19 0.77 -21.26
C LEU A 155 -16.76 -0.70 -21.11
N PRO A 156 -16.25 -1.36 -22.17
CA PRO A 156 -15.80 -2.74 -22.05
C PRO A 156 -14.79 -2.80 -20.90
N TRP A 157 -14.96 -3.71 -19.94
CA TRP A 157 -14.07 -3.84 -18.77
C TRP A 157 -12.58 -3.90 -19.17
N LEU A 158 -12.31 -4.53 -20.31
CA LEU A 158 -10.97 -4.59 -20.90
C LEU A 158 -10.40 -3.20 -21.22
N LEU A 159 -11.21 -2.27 -21.72
CA LEU A 159 -10.80 -0.90 -22.05
C LEU A 159 -10.52 -0.07 -20.79
N GLU A 160 -11.29 -0.27 -19.71
CA GLU A 160 -10.99 0.33 -18.40
C GLU A 160 -9.68 -0.19 -17.81
N TYR A 161 -9.46 -1.50 -17.92
CA TYR A 161 -8.24 -2.14 -17.46
C TYR A 161 -7.02 -1.67 -18.27
N ILE A 162 -7.11 -1.65 -19.60
CA ILE A 162 -6.05 -1.13 -20.49
C ILE A 162 -5.78 0.35 -20.20
N SER A 163 -6.83 1.15 -20.04
CA SER A 163 -6.69 2.57 -19.67
C SER A 163 -5.93 2.72 -18.34
N CYS A 164 -6.26 1.92 -17.33
CA CYS A 164 -5.55 1.91 -16.05
C CYS A 164 -4.06 1.59 -16.22
N LEU A 165 -3.72 0.55 -17.01
CA LEU A 165 -2.32 0.19 -17.29
C LEU A 165 -1.56 1.31 -18.01
N ILE A 166 -2.21 2.04 -18.93
CA ILE A 166 -1.62 3.19 -19.62
C ILE A 166 -1.36 4.34 -18.64
N HIS A 167 -2.31 4.64 -17.75
CA HIS A 167 -2.12 5.64 -16.69
C HIS A 167 -0.93 5.26 -15.79
N LEU A 168 -0.89 4.02 -15.31
CA LEU A 168 0.19 3.51 -14.48
C LEU A 168 1.55 3.62 -15.18
N ALA A 169 1.62 3.27 -16.48
CA ALA A 169 2.85 3.38 -17.26
C ALA A 169 3.32 4.83 -17.40
N LEU A 170 2.43 5.74 -17.83
CA LEU A 170 2.76 7.15 -18.03
C LEU A 170 3.23 7.80 -16.72
N PHE A 171 2.43 7.67 -15.67
CA PHE A 171 2.74 8.25 -14.37
C PHE A 171 3.95 7.59 -13.73
N GLY A 172 4.17 6.31 -13.95
CA GLY A 172 5.39 5.60 -13.53
C GLY A 172 6.66 6.22 -14.12
N ILE A 173 6.67 6.48 -15.43
CA ILE A 173 7.80 7.14 -16.10
C ILE A 173 8.02 8.55 -15.55
N LEU A 174 6.95 9.33 -15.37
CA LEU A 174 7.03 10.67 -14.77
C LEU A 174 7.58 10.62 -13.33
N GLY A 175 7.24 9.58 -12.56
CA GLY A 175 7.78 9.34 -11.23
C GLY A 175 9.29 9.10 -11.26
N VAL A 176 9.78 8.26 -12.20
CA VAL A 176 11.22 8.01 -12.39
C VAL A 176 11.97 9.28 -12.78
N LEU A 177 11.44 10.07 -13.72
CA LEU A 177 12.04 11.35 -14.12
C LEU A 177 12.13 12.32 -12.94
N THR A 178 11.07 12.40 -12.13
CA THR A 178 11.05 13.26 -10.95
C THR A 178 12.06 12.77 -9.91
N ARG A 179 12.15 11.46 -9.67
CA ARG A 179 13.14 10.88 -8.75
C ARG A 179 14.57 11.21 -9.20
N TYR A 180 14.89 11.02 -10.48
CA TYR A 180 16.19 11.39 -11.05
C TYR A 180 16.49 12.88 -10.89
N LEU A 181 15.50 13.76 -11.13
CA LEU A 181 15.69 15.19 -10.97
C LEU A 181 15.96 15.57 -9.50
N LEU A 182 15.28 14.95 -8.55
CA LEU A 182 15.53 15.17 -7.11
C LEU A 182 16.91 14.68 -6.70
N GLU A 183 17.35 13.52 -7.20
CA GLU A 183 18.72 13.03 -6.98
C GLU A 183 19.77 14.01 -7.49
N LYS A 184 19.57 14.59 -8.70
CA LYS A 184 20.48 15.60 -9.26
C LYS A 184 20.43 16.93 -8.51
N LEU A 185 19.24 17.36 -8.08
CA LEU A 185 19.04 18.62 -7.38
C LEU A 185 19.66 18.60 -5.98
N PHE A 186 19.44 17.53 -5.22
CA PHE A 186 19.91 17.42 -3.84
C PHE A 186 21.28 16.75 -3.70
N GLY A 187 21.73 16.03 -4.73
CA GLY A 187 23.03 15.39 -4.77
C GLY A 187 24.21 16.37 -4.90
N PRO A 188 25.45 15.86 -4.97
CA PRO A 188 26.67 16.66 -4.90
C PRO A 188 26.82 17.73 -5.99
N GLY A 189 26.16 17.56 -7.14
CA GLY A 189 26.21 18.52 -8.25
C GLY A 189 25.25 19.71 -8.11
N GLY A 190 24.31 19.66 -7.17
CA GLY A 190 23.32 20.71 -6.92
C GLY A 190 23.49 21.34 -5.55
N VAL A 191 22.53 21.08 -4.65
CA VAL A 191 22.56 21.56 -3.26
C VAL A 191 23.65 20.86 -2.43
N GLY A 192 24.03 19.63 -2.77
CA GLY A 192 25.04 18.86 -2.04
C GLY A 192 24.59 18.38 -0.66
N ALA A 193 23.28 18.30 -0.42
CA ALA A 193 22.71 17.82 0.84
C ALA A 193 22.79 16.29 0.97
N THR A 194 22.76 15.57 -0.15
CA THR A 194 22.86 14.10 -0.19
C THR A 194 24.15 13.66 -0.86
N SER A 195 24.66 12.49 -0.46
CA SER A 195 25.89 11.94 -0.98
C SER A 195 25.88 10.42 -0.96
N ASP A 196 26.64 9.82 -1.88
CA ASP A 196 26.83 8.38 -1.97
C ASP A 196 27.64 7.79 -0.79
N GLN A 197 28.36 8.60 -0.03
CA GLN A 197 29.17 8.14 1.10
C GLN A 197 28.60 8.58 2.45
N SER A 198 27.35 9.03 2.48
CA SER A 198 26.69 9.54 3.68
C SER A 198 25.43 8.75 4.02
N TYR A 199 25.01 8.82 5.28
CA TYR A 199 23.70 8.34 5.73
C TYR A 199 22.54 9.09 5.07
N MET A 200 22.78 10.31 4.56
CA MET A 200 21.85 11.06 3.70
C MET A 200 21.98 10.58 2.24
N TYR A 201 21.40 9.42 1.96
CA TYR A 201 21.46 8.78 0.64
C TYR A 201 20.68 9.57 -0.43
N LEU A 202 21.04 9.36 -1.70
CA LEU A 202 20.51 10.14 -2.83
C LEU A 202 18.98 10.03 -3.00
N ASP A 203 18.39 8.85 -2.74
CA ASP A 203 16.94 8.62 -2.80
C ASP A 203 16.17 9.19 -1.60
N LEU A 204 16.82 9.75 -0.57
CA LEU A 204 16.13 10.23 0.63
C LEU A 204 15.12 11.36 0.33
N PRO A 205 15.46 12.41 -0.45
CA PRO A 205 14.53 13.49 -0.78
C PRO A 205 13.34 12.98 -1.60
N SER A 206 13.56 12.04 -2.53
CA SER A 206 12.48 11.46 -3.33
C SER A 206 11.52 10.65 -2.47
N ASN A 207 12.04 9.85 -1.52
CA ASN A 207 11.24 9.12 -0.53
C ASN A 207 10.44 10.05 0.39
N MET A 208 11.02 11.16 0.84
CA MET A 208 10.33 12.18 1.65
C MET A 208 9.21 12.88 0.86
N VAL A 209 9.54 13.43 -0.32
CA VAL A 209 8.57 14.15 -1.17
C VAL A 209 7.44 13.23 -1.60
N GLY A 210 7.74 12.01 -2.03
CA GLY A 210 6.72 11.04 -2.41
C GLY A 210 5.81 10.63 -1.25
N SER A 211 6.36 10.44 -0.04
CA SER A 211 5.56 10.13 1.16
C SER A 211 4.69 11.32 1.60
N PHE A 212 5.21 12.54 1.52
CA PHE A 212 4.45 13.76 1.77
C PHE A 212 3.26 13.91 0.81
N LEU A 213 3.51 13.77 -0.49
CA LEU A 213 2.47 13.85 -1.51
C LEU A 213 1.49 12.68 -1.43
N MET A 214 1.91 11.51 -0.92
CA MET A 214 1.01 10.39 -0.62
C MET A 214 0.01 10.77 0.47
N GLY A 215 0.42 11.52 1.49
CA GLY A 215 -0.49 12.09 2.47
C GLY A 215 -1.54 13.04 1.86
N TRP A 216 -1.13 13.86 0.88
CA TRP A 216 -2.03 14.74 0.14
C TRP A 216 -3.00 13.98 -0.78
N TRP A 217 -2.47 13.30 -1.80
CA TRP A 217 -3.25 12.71 -2.88
C TRP A 217 -3.76 11.31 -2.55
N GLY A 218 -2.99 10.52 -1.81
CA GLY A 218 -3.32 9.14 -1.43
C GLY A 218 -4.22 9.03 -0.21
N VAL A 219 -4.22 10.01 0.70
CA VAL A 219 -5.03 9.97 1.92
C VAL A 219 -6.13 11.04 1.91
N VAL A 220 -5.78 12.33 1.90
CA VAL A 220 -6.77 13.42 2.14
C VAL A 220 -7.64 13.74 0.93
N PHE A 221 -7.05 13.80 -0.27
CA PHE A 221 -7.74 14.17 -1.52
C PHE A 221 -8.13 12.96 -2.38
N LYS A 222 -7.79 11.73 -2.00
CA LYS A 222 -8.08 10.50 -2.77
C LYS A 222 -9.52 10.44 -3.26
N ARG A 223 -10.48 10.65 -2.36
CA ARG A 223 -11.93 10.65 -2.70
C ARG A 223 -12.34 11.78 -3.65
N ASP A 224 -11.68 12.93 -3.57
CA ASP A 224 -12.00 14.07 -4.44
C ASP A 224 -11.41 13.88 -5.84
N ILE A 225 -10.24 13.25 -5.95
CA ILE A 225 -9.61 12.87 -7.23
C ILE A 225 -10.40 11.74 -7.91
N SER A 226 -10.82 10.72 -7.14
CA SER A 226 -11.67 9.62 -7.64
C SER A 226 -13.00 10.08 -8.21
N LYS A 227 -13.59 11.17 -7.70
CA LYS A 227 -14.81 11.77 -8.28
C LYS A 227 -14.58 12.27 -9.72
N VAL A 228 -13.35 12.64 -10.07
CA VAL A 228 -12.98 13.06 -11.44
C VAL A 228 -12.68 11.83 -12.28
N SER A 229 -11.77 10.97 -11.82
CA SER A 229 -11.41 9.70 -12.47
C SER A 229 -10.67 8.78 -11.51
N ASP A 230 -11.16 7.54 -11.34
CA ASP A 230 -10.48 6.51 -10.54
C ASP A 230 -9.12 6.12 -11.15
N GLN A 231 -9.03 6.06 -12.47
CA GLN A 231 -7.78 5.76 -13.19
C GLN A 231 -6.72 6.84 -12.96
N LEU A 232 -7.14 8.09 -12.82
CA LEU A 232 -6.24 9.20 -12.48
C LEU A 232 -5.76 9.09 -11.02
N ALA A 233 -6.64 8.76 -10.09
CA ALA A 233 -6.26 8.54 -8.69
C ALA A 233 -5.24 7.40 -8.56
N ILE A 234 -5.47 6.27 -9.25
CA ILE A 234 -4.55 5.13 -9.32
C ILE A 234 -3.23 5.53 -10.00
N GLY A 235 -3.31 6.23 -11.14
CA GLY A 235 -2.12 6.72 -11.85
C GLY A 235 -1.24 7.64 -11.00
N LEU A 236 -1.82 8.60 -10.29
CA LEU A 236 -1.08 9.51 -9.41
C LEU A 236 -0.50 8.82 -8.18
N THR A 237 -1.27 7.97 -7.50
CA THR A 237 -0.85 7.35 -6.24
C THR A 237 0.03 6.13 -6.51
N THR A 238 -0.50 5.09 -7.16
CA THR A 238 0.23 3.88 -7.47
C THR A 238 1.32 4.11 -8.52
N GLY A 239 1.01 4.81 -9.62
CA GLY A 239 1.98 5.04 -10.70
C GLY A 239 3.07 6.03 -10.28
N TYR A 240 2.70 7.31 -10.18
CA TYR A 240 3.65 8.40 -9.98
C TYR A 240 4.33 8.38 -8.61
N LEU A 241 3.56 8.45 -7.52
CA LEU A 241 4.14 8.48 -6.17
C LEU A 241 4.82 7.17 -5.80
N GLY A 242 4.30 6.04 -6.30
CA GLY A 242 4.95 4.75 -6.18
C GLY A 242 6.35 4.75 -6.79
N SER A 243 6.49 5.18 -8.05
CA SER A 243 7.77 5.24 -8.80
C SER A 243 8.70 6.39 -8.42
N LEU A 244 8.16 7.47 -7.87
CA LEU A 244 8.93 8.58 -7.29
C LEU A 244 9.73 8.14 -6.07
N THR A 245 9.20 7.19 -5.30
CA THR A 245 9.89 6.60 -4.16
C THR A 245 10.55 5.29 -4.53
N THR A 246 11.56 4.87 -3.78
CA THR A 246 12.20 3.56 -3.97
C THR A 246 12.67 3.00 -2.64
N PHE A 247 12.15 1.81 -2.31
CA PHE A 247 12.57 1.07 -1.12
C PHE A 247 13.81 0.22 -1.43
N SER A 248 13.87 -0.41 -2.61
CA SER A 248 15.02 -1.21 -3.02
C SER A 248 16.28 -0.35 -3.16
N GLY A 249 16.17 0.85 -3.73
CA GLY A 249 17.31 1.79 -3.86
C GLY A 249 17.87 2.20 -2.50
N TRP A 250 16.96 2.50 -1.57
CA TRP A 250 17.31 2.77 -0.18
C TRP A 250 18.06 1.59 0.47
N ILE A 251 17.52 0.37 0.43
CA ILE A 251 18.18 -0.81 1.02
C ILE A 251 19.51 -1.10 0.35
N GLN A 252 19.59 -1.06 -0.99
CA GLN A 252 20.83 -1.28 -1.73
C GLN A 252 21.90 -0.30 -1.30
N LYS A 253 21.54 0.96 -1.08
CA LYS A 253 22.52 1.96 -0.65
C LYS A 253 23.07 1.68 0.75
N MET A 254 22.22 1.18 1.65
CA MET A 254 22.66 0.77 3.00
C MET A 254 23.58 -0.46 2.93
N LEU A 255 23.34 -1.37 1.98
CA LEU A 255 24.23 -2.50 1.73
C LEU A 255 25.59 -2.05 1.18
N ASP A 256 25.63 -1.09 0.26
CA ASP A 256 26.88 -0.52 -0.27
C ASP A 256 27.72 0.10 0.87
N LEU A 257 27.12 0.94 1.71
CA LEU A 257 27.79 1.53 2.88
C LEU A 257 28.29 0.45 3.85
N SER A 258 27.53 -0.62 4.06
CA SER A 258 27.93 -1.73 4.91
C SER A 258 29.13 -2.49 4.34
N VAL A 259 29.18 -2.68 3.02
CA VAL A 259 30.29 -3.38 2.34
C VAL A 259 31.58 -2.55 2.38
N GLU A 260 31.46 -1.23 2.26
CA GLU A 260 32.59 -0.29 2.36
C GLU A 260 33.14 -0.12 3.79
N GLY A 261 32.53 -0.77 4.79
CA GLY A 261 32.95 -0.69 6.19
C GLY A 261 32.29 0.45 6.99
N HIS A 262 31.45 1.27 6.35
CA HIS A 262 30.69 2.37 6.97
C HIS A 262 29.38 1.88 7.61
N TRP A 263 29.45 0.81 8.42
CA TRP A 263 28.26 0.14 9.00
C TRP A 263 27.40 1.07 9.88
N VAL A 264 28.02 2.03 10.58
CA VAL A 264 27.29 3.03 11.37
C VAL A 264 26.42 3.92 10.47
N PHE A 265 26.92 4.32 9.31
CA PHE A 265 26.16 5.12 8.34
C PHE A 265 25.03 4.31 7.72
N ALA A 266 25.23 3.01 7.49
CA ALA A 266 24.15 2.12 7.04
C ALA A 266 23.01 2.04 8.08
N VAL A 267 23.33 1.81 9.36
CA VAL A 267 22.31 1.78 10.43
C VAL A 267 21.61 3.13 10.56
N LEU A 268 22.38 4.22 10.54
CA LEU A 268 21.82 5.58 10.63
C LEU A 268 20.93 5.91 9.44
N GLY A 269 21.32 5.52 8.22
CA GLY A 269 20.51 5.74 7.02
C GLY A 269 19.22 4.91 6.99
N ILE A 270 19.20 3.72 7.61
CA ILE A 270 17.96 2.95 7.85
C ILE A 270 17.04 3.68 8.84
N LEU A 271 17.58 4.21 9.94
CA LEU A 271 16.76 4.92 10.92
C LEU A 271 16.22 6.23 10.36
N ILE A 272 17.09 7.04 9.77
CA ILE A 272 16.73 8.35 9.19
C ILE A 272 15.75 8.17 8.02
N GLY A 273 15.97 7.21 7.13
CA GLY A 273 15.07 6.94 6.02
C GLY A 273 13.66 6.58 6.49
N LEU A 274 13.53 5.72 7.51
CA LEU A 274 12.24 5.36 8.09
C LEU A 274 11.56 6.56 8.77
N PHE A 275 12.27 7.25 9.67
CA PHE A 275 11.67 8.35 10.45
C PHE A 275 11.28 9.55 9.59
N LEU A 276 12.12 9.94 8.62
CA LEU A 276 11.83 11.09 7.76
C LEU A 276 10.69 10.80 6.77
N ALA A 277 10.61 9.58 6.22
CA ALA A 277 9.50 9.18 5.37
C ALA A 277 8.18 9.08 6.17
N ALA A 278 8.23 8.51 7.38
CA ALA A 278 7.08 8.43 8.28
C ALA A 278 6.61 9.81 8.73
N TYR A 279 7.53 10.73 9.05
CA TYR A 279 7.18 12.10 9.39
C TYR A 279 6.61 12.87 8.19
N SER A 280 7.16 12.63 7.00
CA SER A 280 6.74 13.29 5.77
C SER A 280 5.29 12.99 5.41
N ILE A 281 4.82 11.74 5.55
CA ILE A 281 3.40 11.44 5.30
C ILE A 281 2.47 12.09 6.33
N ILE A 282 2.86 12.12 7.61
CA ILE A 282 2.08 12.80 8.67
C ILE A 282 1.94 14.28 8.35
N PHE A 283 3.08 14.93 8.06
CA PHE A 283 3.11 16.33 7.69
C PHE A 283 2.30 16.61 6.42
N GLY A 284 2.33 15.69 5.45
CA GLY A 284 1.48 15.72 4.27
C GLY A 284 -0.01 15.71 4.61
N ILE A 285 -0.45 14.79 5.47
CA ILE A 285 -1.85 14.69 5.89
C ILE A 285 -2.30 15.96 6.61
N GLU A 286 -1.49 16.48 7.54
CA GLU A 286 -1.82 17.69 8.31
C GLU A 286 -1.95 18.93 7.43
N THR A 287 -0.97 19.16 6.56
CA THR A 287 -0.99 20.29 5.62
C THR A 287 -2.13 20.18 4.60
N ALA A 288 -2.43 18.96 4.11
CA ALA A 288 -3.56 18.74 3.20
C ALA A 288 -4.91 18.99 3.87
N ARG A 289 -5.10 18.60 5.14
CA ARG A 289 -6.32 18.91 5.90
C ARG A 289 -6.50 20.42 6.06
N GLY A 290 -5.41 21.13 6.39
CA GLY A 290 -5.40 22.60 6.45
C GLY A 290 -5.77 23.25 5.12
N ALA A 291 -5.18 22.80 4.02
CA ALA A 291 -5.50 23.28 2.67
C ALA A 291 -6.95 23.00 2.28
N LYS A 292 -7.48 21.82 2.58
CA LYS A 292 -8.87 21.43 2.31
C LYS A 292 -9.86 22.30 3.10
N TRP A 293 -9.57 22.56 4.37
CA TRP A 293 -10.35 23.49 5.20
C TRP A 293 -10.33 24.91 4.62
N LEU A 294 -9.16 25.41 4.22
CA LEU A 294 -9.03 26.73 3.61
C LEU A 294 -9.82 26.83 2.29
N LEU A 295 -9.74 25.82 1.43
CA LEU A 295 -10.48 25.77 0.17
C LEU A 295 -12.00 25.80 0.41
N GLN A 296 -12.50 25.01 1.37
CA GLN A 296 -13.92 25.02 1.73
C GLN A 296 -14.36 26.37 2.29
N ARG A 297 -13.51 27.03 3.09
CA ARG A 297 -13.78 28.36 3.61
C ARG A 297 -13.85 29.40 2.50
N LEU A 298 -12.92 29.38 1.55
CA LEU A 298 -12.89 30.27 0.39
C LEU A 298 -14.12 30.08 -0.52
N ILE A 299 -14.49 28.83 -0.79
CA ILE A 299 -15.70 28.53 -1.57
C ILE A 299 -16.94 29.05 -0.84
N LYS A 300 -17.07 28.79 0.46
CA LYS A 300 -18.22 29.25 1.26
C LYS A 300 -18.32 30.78 1.31
N SER A 301 -17.20 31.50 1.35
CA SER A 301 -17.21 32.98 1.25
C SER A 301 -17.62 33.48 -0.13
N SER A 302 -17.32 32.75 -1.20
CA SER A 302 -17.66 33.12 -2.58
C SER A 302 -19.09 32.75 -2.98
N THR A 303 -19.67 31.69 -2.40
CA THR A 303 -21.03 31.22 -2.73
C THR A 303 -22.14 32.06 -2.08
N CYS A 304 -21.82 33.09 -1.29
CA CYS A 304 -22.82 34.02 -0.75
C CYS A 304 -23.50 34.91 -1.83
N GLY A 305 -23.18 34.75 -3.12
CA GLY A 305 -23.80 35.52 -4.21
C GLY A 305 -23.97 34.83 -5.58
N ILE A 306 -23.60 33.57 -5.76
CA ILE A 306 -23.71 32.90 -7.08
C ILE A 306 -24.20 31.45 -6.90
N SER A 307 -25.38 31.16 -7.44
CA SER A 307 -25.89 29.79 -7.63
C SER A 307 -24.98 29.06 -8.61
N SER A 308 -24.05 28.25 -8.11
CA SER A 308 -23.11 27.52 -8.96
C SER A 308 -23.80 26.31 -9.59
N SER A 309 -23.96 26.36 -10.91
CA SER A 309 -24.21 25.16 -11.73
C SER A 309 -23.14 24.12 -11.41
N LYS A 310 -23.53 23.01 -10.77
CA LYS A 310 -22.66 21.85 -10.55
C LYS A 310 -22.39 21.21 -11.91
N SER A 311 -21.35 21.68 -12.59
CA SER A 311 -20.78 20.96 -13.73
C SER A 311 -20.31 19.60 -13.22
N ASN A 312 -20.90 18.53 -13.74
CA ASN A 312 -20.48 17.17 -13.44
C ASN A 312 -19.15 16.93 -14.19
N TRP A 313 -18.03 17.17 -13.52
CA TRP A 313 -16.68 17.03 -14.09
C TRP A 313 -16.26 15.59 -14.36
N LYS A 314 -17.04 14.64 -13.85
CA LYS A 314 -16.80 13.21 -14.04
C LYS A 314 -16.77 12.88 -15.54
N VAL A 315 -15.82 12.04 -15.93
CA VAL A 315 -15.59 11.68 -17.34
C VAL A 315 -16.64 10.66 -17.81
N ASP A 316 -17.93 10.79 -17.45
CA ASP A 316 -18.93 9.73 -17.69
C ASP A 316 -19.30 9.49 -19.18
N ASN A 317 -18.71 10.22 -20.13
CA ASN A 317 -18.99 10.06 -21.55
C ASN A 317 -17.90 9.21 -22.22
N CYS A 318 -18.29 8.08 -22.83
CA CYS A 318 -17.40 7.14 -23.53
C CYS A 318 -16.45 7.83 -24.53
N LYS A 319 -16.94 8.86 -25.25
CA LYS A 319 -16.11 9.67 -26.17
C LYS A 319 -15.00 10.45 -25.45
N ARG A 320 -15.27 10.99 -24.25
CA ARG A 320 -14.29 11.70 -23.44
C ARG A 320 -13.26 10.72 -22.86
N HIS A 321 -13.70 9.55 -22.37
CA HIS A 321 -12.79 8.49 -21.92
C HIS A 321 -11.86 8.03 -23.05
N LEU A 322 -12.39 7.77 -24.24
CA LEU A 322 -11.58 7.39 -25.40
C LEU A 322 -10.59 8.50 -25.78
N ALA A 323 -11.04 9.77 -25.81
CA ALA A 323 -10.15 10.89 -26.07
C ALA A 323 -9.01 10.99 -25.04
N VAL A 324 -9.31 10.81 -23.75
CA VAL A 324 -8.29 10.78 -22.68
C VAL A 324 -7.30 9.63 -22.91
N VAL A 325 -7.79 8.42 -23.21
CA VAL A 325 -6.92 7.26 -23.51
C VAL A 325 -6.02 7.53 -24.72
N VAL A 326 -6.56 8.10 -25.80
CA VAL A 326 -5.78 8.46 -26.99
C VAL A 326 -4.71 9.49 -26.65
N VAL A 327 -5.04 10.54 -25.91
CA VAL A 327 -4.06 11.55 -25.46
C VAL A 327 -2.96 10.90 -24.62
N LEU A 328 -3.32 10.04 -23.67
CA LEU A 328 -2.35 9.35 -22.83
C LEU A 328 -1.45 8.39 -23.63
N LEU A 329 -2.00 7.70 -24.62
CA LEU A 329 -1.23 6.86 -25.55
C LEU A 329 -0.25 7.68 -26.38
N LEU A 330 -0.66 8.85 -26.88
CA LEU A 330 0.23 9.75 -27.61
C LEU A 330 1.37 10.25 -26.72
N MET A 331 1.05 10.65 -25.48
CA MET A 331 2.05 11.08 -24.50
C MET A 331 3.02 9.94 -24.15
N LEU A 332 2.51 8.73 -23.93
CA LEU A 332 3.32 7.54 -23.65
C LEU A 332 4.20 7.15 -24.83
N GLY A 333 3.65 7.19 -26.06
CA GLY A 333 4.39 6.96 -27.29
C GLY A 333 5.50 7.99 -27.52
N LEU A 334 5.25 9.26 -27.21
CA LEU A 334 6.26 10.31 -27.25
C LEU A 334 7.37 10.06 -26.22
N LEU A 335 7.02 9.69 -24.98
CA LEU A 335 7.99 9.37 -23.93
C LEU A 335 8.85 8.16 -24.28
N TYR A 336 8.27 7.09 -24.81
CA TYR A 336 9.02 5.93 -25.30
C TYR A 336 9.89 6.27 -26.51
N GLY A 337 9.37 7.05 -27.47
CA GLY A 337 10.12 7.47 -28.64
C GLY A 337 11.32 8.34 -28.27
N LEU A 338 11.14 9.30 -27.37
CA LEU A 338 12.23 10.10 -26.81
C LEU A 338 13.23 9.20 -26.07
N SER A 339 12.77 8.39 -25.12
CA SER A 339 13.67 7.53 -24.33
C SER A 339 14.49 6.59 -25.23
N GLY A 340 13.86 5.92 -26.20
CA GLY A 340 14.56 5.02 -27.11
C GLY A 340 15.54 5.74 -28.04
N THR A 341 15.18 6.91 -28.58
CA THR A 341 16.08 7.68 -29.46
C THR A 341 17.30 8.21 -28.71
N TRP A 342 17.12 8.70 -27.48
CA TRP A 342 18.22 9.14 -26.63
C TRP A 342 19.06 7.98 -26.13
N GLU A 343 18.44 6.86 -25.75
CA GLU A 343 19.17 5.65 -25.37
C GLU A 343 20.07 5.18 -26.51
N ILE A 344 19.55 5.00 -27.74
CA ILE A 344 20.35 4.54 -28.89
C ILE A 344 21.55 5.46 -29.16
N ARG A 345 21.39 6.78 -28.98
CA ARG A 345 22.48 7.76 -29.19
C ARG A 345 23.54 7.69 -28.10
N GLU A 346 23.12 7.51 -26.86
CA GLU A 346 23.97 7.66 -25.68
C GLU A 346 24.44 6.32 -25.10
N PHE A 347 23.90 5.18 -25.56
CA PHE A 347 24.20 3.86 -24.99
C PHE A 347 25.69 3.51 -25.04
N SER A 348 26.37 3.85 -26.13
CA SER A 348 27.82 3.61 -26.28
C SER A 348 28.66 4.46 -25.31
N SER A 349 28.14 5.62 -24.89
CA SER A 349 28.80 6.50 -23.92
C SER A 349 28.66 6.00 -22.49
N GLY A 350 27.67 5.15 -22.20
CA GLY A 350 27.38 4.62 -20.86
C GLY A 350 27.15 5.70 -19.81
N SER A 351 26.69 6.88 -20.25
CA SER A 351 26.47 8.01 -19.36
C SER A 351 25.26 7.81 -18.45
N HIS A 352 25.16 8.62 -17.40
CA HIS A 352 23.96 8.68 -16.55
C HIS A 352 22.69 8.96 -17.34
N GLY A 353 22.79 9.64 -18.49
CA GLY A 353 21.66 9.85 -19.40
C GLY A 353 21.18 8.55 -20.02
N ALA A 354 22.08 7.71 -20.55
CA ALA A 354 21.72 6.42 -21.13
C ALA A 354 21.02 5.50 -20.10
N GLN A 355 21.54 5.48 -18.86
CA GLN A 355 20.95 4.73 -17.75
C GLN A 355 19.52 5.21 -17.43
N LEU A 356 19.29 6.53 -17.43
CA LEU A 356 17.97 7.12 -17.20
C LEU A 356 16.97 6.76 -18.30
N TRP A 357 17.36 6.89 -19.57
CA TRP A 357 16.45 6.63 -20.68
C TRP A 357 16.05 5.15 -20.75
N LEU A 358 17.02 4.25 -20.54
CA LEU A 358 16.72 2.82 -20.39
C LEU A 358 15.79 2.58 -19.19
N ALA A 359 16.04 3.23 -18.06
CA ALA A 359 15.17 3.14 -16.90
C ALA A 359 13.73 3.59 -17.19
N CYS A 360 13.53 4.67 -17.93
CA CYS A 360 12.21 5.11 -18.38
C CYS A 360 11.52 4.06 -19.26
N MET A 361 12.27 3.33 -20.11
CA MET A 361 11.70 2.28 -20.94
C MET A 361 11.23 1.07 -20.14
N VAL A 362 11.96 0.67 -19.10
CA VAL A 362 11.63 -0.53 -18.29
C VAL A 362 10.78 -0.23 -17.04
N ALA A 363 10.60 1.06 -16.69
CA ALA A 363 9.85 1.48 -15.51
C ALA A 363 8.40 0.93 -15.45
N PRO A 364 7.60 0.96 -16.55
CA PRO A 364 6.23 0.46 -16.51
C PRO A 364 6.10 -1.00 -16.07
N LEU A 365 7.07 -1.85 -16.41
CA LEU A 365 7.08 -3.26 -15.98
C LEU A 365 7.08 -3.39 -14.45
N GLY A 366 7.89 -2.58 -13.77
CA GLY A 366 7.95 -2.54 -12.31
C GLY A 366 6.62 -2.10 -11.70
N VAL A 367 6.02 -1.05 -12.24
CA VAL A 367 4.73 -0.52 -11.77
C VAL A 367 3.61 -1.54 -11.92
N TRP A 368 3.53 -2.21 -13.07
CA TRP A 368 2.48 -3.20 -13.32
C TRP A 368 2.62 -4.41 -12.41
N ILE A 369 3.85 -4.91 -12.20
CA ILE A 369 4.08 -6.02 -11.26
C ILE A 369 3.70 -5.60 -9.84
N ARG A 370 4.10 -4.40 -9.39
CA ARG A 370 3.71 -3.90 -8.06
C ARG A 370 2.20 -3.78 -7.90
N TRP A 371 1.52 -3.17 -8.86
CA TRP A 371 0.06 -3.02 -8.85
C TRP A 371 -0.65 -4.37 -8.85
N PHE A 372 -0.12 -5.35 -9.59
CA PHE A 372 -0.62 -6.71 -9.59
C PHE A 372 -0.36 -7.43 -8.26
N LEU A 373 0.77 -7.20 -7.60
CA LEU A 373 1.03 -7.75 -6.26
C LEU A 373 0.12 -7.13 -5.19
N ALA A 374 -0.25 -5.85 -5.34
CA ALA A 374 -1.11 -5.13 -4.40
C ALA A 374 -2.50 -5.77 -4.21
N ARG A 375 -2.96 -6.64 -5.13
CA ARG A 375 -4.20 -7.43 -4.95
C ARG A 375 -4.16 -8.40 -3.76
N LEU A 376 -2.96 -8.69 -3.24
CA LEU A 376 -2.73 -9.54 -2.07
C LEU A 376 -2.89 -8.77 -0.75
N ASN A 377 -2.85 -7.44 -0.76
CA ASN A 377 -3.01 -6.61 0.44
C ASN A 377 -4.37 -6.87 1.09
N GLY A 378 -4.43 -7.12 2.41
CA GLY A 378 -5.69 -7.37 3.12
C GLY A 378 -6.34 -8.74 2.89
N ARG A 379 -5.70 -9.66 2.13
CA ARG A 379 -6.23 -11.04 1.98
C ARG A 379 -5.80 -11.98 3.09
N GLY A 380 -4.68 -11.70 3.75
CA GLY A 380 -4.05 -12.64 4.68
C GLY A 380 -3.49 -13.88 3.98
N LEU A 381 -2.96 -14.80 4.78
CA LEU A 381 -2.32 -16.03 4.33
C LEU A 381 -3.25 -17.24 4.53
N GLY A 382 -3.30 -18.11 3.52
CA GLY A 382 -4.10 -19.34 3.54
C GLY A 382 -5.62 -19.10 3.45
N LYS A 383 -6.40 -20.20 3.49
CA LYS A 383 -7.88 -20.14 3.40
C LYS A 383 -8.54 -19.46 4.61
N MET A 384 -7.85 -19.43 5.76
CA MET A 384 -8.33 -18.78 7.00
C MET A 384 -8.02 -17.28 7.07
N GLY A 385 -7.20 -16.74 6.15
CA GLY A 385 -6.84 -15.32 6.18
C GLY A 385 -6.02 -14.94 7.42
N LEU A 386 -4.98 -15.71 7.74
CA LEU A 386 -4.09 -15.39 8.85
C LEU A 386 -3.26 -14.13 8.52
N LEU A 387 -2.99 -13.25 9.49
CA LEU A 387 -2.26 -11.98 9.26
C LEU A 387 -2.89 -11.07 8.17
N LYS A 388 -4.23 -10.99 8.06
CA LYS A 388 -4.90 -10.04 7.15
C LYS A 388 -4.43 -8.58 7.30
N TRP A 389 -4.01 -8.20 8.50
CA TRP A 389 -3.49 -6.86 8.79
C TRP A 389 -2.17 -6.54 8.05
N VAL A 390 -1.45 -7.55 7.54
CA VAL A 390 -0.19 -7.35 6.80
C VAL A 390 -0.48 -7.07 5.32
N PRO A 391 0.04 -5.97 4.77
CA PRO A 391 0.01 -5.68 3.33
C PRO A 391 1.02 -6.57 2.57
N PHE A 392 0.66 -7.84 2.34
CA PHE A 392 1.57 -8.81 1.71
C PHE A 392 2.01 -8.42 0.29
N GLY A 393 1.16 -7.77 -0.49
CA GLY A 393 1.51 -7.30 -1.83
C GLY A 393 2.67 -6.30 -1.81
N THR A 394 2.57 -5.29 -0.96
CA THR A 394 3.61 -4.26 -0.80
C THR A 394 4.88 -4.85 -0.19
N LEU A 395 4.74 -5.71 0.83
CA LEU A 395 5.87 -6.43 1.44
C LEU A 395 6.63 -7.26 0.40
N ILE A 396 5.93 -8.09 -0.37
CA ILE A 396 6.54 -8.96 -1.39
C ILE A 396 7.21 -8.10 -2.46
N ALA A 397 6.57 -7.03 -2.93
CA ALA A 397 7.13 -6.15 -3.94
C ALA A 397 8.44 -5.50 -3.47
N ASN A 398 8.48 -4.99 -2.24
CA ASN A 398 9.67 -4.36 -1.65
C ASN A 398 10.81 -5.36 -1.45
N VAL A 399 10.54 -6.52 -0.85
CA VAL A 399 11.56 -7.57 -0.61
C VAL A 399 12.08 -8.14 -1.94
N LEU A 400 11.19 -8.44 -2.89
CA LEU A 400 11.56 -8.98 -4.20
C LEU A 400 12.45 -8.00 -4.98
N ALA A 401 12.07 -6.72 -5.02
CA ALA A 401 12.85 -5.68 -5.68
C ALA A 401 14.23 -5.49 -5.01
N ALA A 402 14.30 -5.51 -3.67
CA ALA A 402 15.56 -5.39 -2.95
C ALA A 402 16.51 -6.58 -3.25
N CYS A 403 15.98 -7.81 -3.24
CA CYS A 403 16.75 -9.00 -3.61
C CYS A 403 17.25 -8.96 -5.06
N ALA A 404 16.38 -8.59 -6.01
CA ALA A 404 16.75 -8.46 -7.43
C ALA A 404 17.77 -7.33 -7.65
N MET A 405 17.65 -6.24 -6.89
CA MET A 405 18.57 -5.10 -6.96
C MET A 405 19.96 -5.50 -6.45
N ALA A 406 20.03 -6.21 -5.33
CA ALA A 406 21.25 -6.80 -4.78
C ALA A 406 21.90 -7.78 -5.77
N ALA A 407 21.11 -8.65 -6.40
CA ALA A 407 21.62 -9.60 -7.39
C ALA A 407 22.25 -8.88 -8.59
N LEU A 408 21.59 -7.86 -9.14
CA LEU A 408 22.13 -7.05 -10.23
C LEU A 408 23.38 -6.28 -9.79
N ALA A 409 23.44 -5.77 -8.56
CA ALA A 409 24.62 -5.10 -8.02
C ALA A 409 25.82 -6.06 -7.94
N THR A 410 25.60 -7.31 -7.55
CA THR A 410 26.63 -8.37 -7.58
C THR A 410 27.12 -8.64 -9.00
N VAL A 411 26.20 -8.74 -9.97
CA VAL A 411 26.54 -8.95 -11.39
C VAL A 411 27.36 -7.79 -11.93
N LYS A 412 27.01 -6.54 -11.61
CA LYS A 412 27.78 -5.34 -11.99
C LYS A 412 29.22 -5.44 -11.51
N LYS A 413 29.42 -5.80 -10.23
CA LYS A 413 30.74 -5.98 -9.63
C LYS A 413 31.53 -7.16 -10.20
N ALA A 414 30.85 -8.23 -10.61
CA ALA A 414 31.48 -9.43 -11.16
C ALA A 414 31.91 -9.29 -12.62
N VAL A 415 31.08 -8.67 -13.47
CA VAL A 415 31.28 -8.61 -14.93
C VAL A 415 32.17 -7.42 -15.33
N LYS A 416 32.03 -6.27 -14.65
CA LYS A 416 32.84 -5.05 -14.88
C LYS A 416 32.87 -4.56 -16.34
N THR A 417 31.80 -4.78 -17.11
CA THR A 417 31.67 -4.23 -18.46
C THR A 417 30.73 -3.03 -18.48
N LYS A 418 31.06 -2.02 -19.30
CA LYS A 418 30.29 -0.79 -19.45
C LYS A 418 28.84 -1.04 -19.91
N THR A 419 28.65 -2.00 -20.81
CA THR A 419 27.32 -2.39 -21.30
C THR A 419 26.50 -3.06 -20.21
N SER A 420 27.09 -4.00 -19.46
CA SER A 420 26.42 -4.64 -18.32
C SER A 420 26.08 -3.62 -17.24
N ASP A 421 26.96 -2.66 -16.96
CA ASP A 421 26.74 -1.61 -15.98
C ASP A 421 25.59 -0.69 -16.37
N THR A 422 25.54 -0.26 -17.64
CA THR A 422 24.47 0.58 -18.17
C THR A 422 23.12 -0.14 -18.10
N VAL A 423 23.08 -1.40 -18.55
CA VAL A 423 21.84 -2.20 -18.57
C VAL A 423 21.36 -2.51 -17.15
N ALA A 424 22.26 -2.98 -16.28
CA ALA A 424 21.90 -3.30 -14.90
C ALA A 424 21.46 -2.05 -14.13
N THR A 425 22.13 -0.91 -14.31
CA THR A 425 21.74 0.34 -13.67
C THR A 425 20.39 0.84 -14.19
N GLY A 426 20.13 0.75 -15.50
CA GLY A 426 18.83 1.09 -16.07
C GLY A 426 17.69 0.22 -15.51
N ILE A 427 17.91 -1.10 -15.36
CA ILE A 427 16.94 -2.02 -14.75
C ILE A 427 16.76 -1.74 -13.25
N GLN A 428 17.85 -1.52 -12.50
CA GLN A 428 17.82 -1.18 -11.09
C GLN A 428 17.06 0.12 -10.86
N PHE A 429 17.41 1.16 -11.61
CA PHE A 429 16.81 2.48 -11.48
C PHE A 429 15.36 2.49 -11.96
N GLY A 430 15.06 1.91 -13.11
CA GLY A 430 13.71 1.92 -13.70
C GLY A 430 12.80 0.88 -13.08
N MET A 431 12.98 -0.39 -13.49
CA MET A 431 12.07 -1.47 -13.17
C MET A 431 12.04 -1.77 -11.67
N LEU A 432 13.19 -2.01 -11.04
CA LEU A 432 13.23 -2.40 -9.63
C LEU A 432 12.89 -1.24 -8.69
N GLY A 433 13.36 -0.03 -9.03
CA GLY A 433 12.95 1.20 -8.37
C GLY A 433 11.43 1.38 -8.36
N CYS A 434 10.76 1.15 -9.51
CA CYS A 434 9.30 1.26 -9.62
C CYS A 434 8.50 0.08 -9.04
N LEU A 435 9.13 -1.10 -8.95
CA LEU A 435 8.55 -2.29 -8.33
C LEU A 435 8.46 -2.13 -6.81
N SER A 436 9.45 -1.47 -6.20
CA SER A 436 9.43 -1.15 -4.78
C SER A 436 8.80 0.22 -4.52
N THR A 437 8.40 0.51 -3.28
CA THR A 437 7.85 1.82 -2.91
C THR A 437 8.00 2.10 -1.41
N VAL A 438 8.30 3.36 -1.09
CA VAL A 438 8.26 3.88 0.29
C VAL A 438 6.95 4.63 0.55
N SER A 439 6.39 5.31 -0.44
CA SER A 439 5.15 6.09 -0.26
C SER A 439 3.96 5.22 0.14
N THR A 440 3.69 4.12 -0.56
CA THR A 440 2.63 3.16 -0.19
C THR A 440 2.93 2.48 1.15
N PHE A 441 4.19 2.08 1.37
CA PHE A 441 4.66 1.48 2.62
C PHE A 441 4.42 2.41 3.83
N MET A 442 4.65 3.70 3.67
CA MET A 442 4.38 4.71 4.70
C MET A 442 2.88 4.98 4.90
N ALA A 443 2.07 4.92 3.84
CA ALA A 443 0.62 5.01 3.95
C ALA A 443 0.03 3.85 4.77
N GLU A 444 0.49 2.63 4.51
CA GLU A 444 0.12 1.44 5.28
C GLU A 444 0.62 1.54 6.73
N PHE A 445 1.87 1.97 6.93
CA PHE A 445 2.44 2.19 8.26
C PHE A 445 1.60 3.20 9.07
N GLN A 446 1.22 4.33 8.46
CA GLN A 446 0.41 5.34 9.12
C GLN A 446 -0.99 4.81 9.46
N ALA A 447 -1.62 4.07 8.56
CA ALA A 447 -2.93 3.48 8.80
C ALA A 447 -2.91 2.47 9.95
N MET A 448 -1.85 1.65 10.04
CA MET A 448 -1.65 0.74 11.19
C MET A 448 -1.34 1.50 12.48
N ARG A 449 -0.66 2.64 12.40
CA ARG A 449 -0.34 3.45 13.58
C ARG A 449 -1.56 4.17 14.16
N GLU A 450 -2.52 4.53 13.31
CA GLU A 450 -3.83 5.08 13.71
C GLU A 450 -4.83 3.99 14.14
N SER A 451 -4.47 2.72 13.99
CA SER A 451 -5.33 1.59 14.33
C SER A 451 -5.36 1.29 15.83
N LYS A 452 -6.23 0.35 16.26
CA LYS A 452 -6.30 -0.08 17.67
C LYS A 452 -4.98 -0.68 18.15
N ASN A 453 -4.17 -1.23 17.24
CA ASN A 453 -2.96 -1.98 17.52
C ASN A 453 -1.73 -1.34 16.86
N PRO A 454 -1.23 -0.19 17.36
CA PRO A 454 -0.16 0.58 16.72
C PRO A 454 1.17 -0.18 16.64
N TRP A 455 1.38 -1.19 17.48
CA TRP A 455 2.56 -2.05 17.44
C TRP A 455 2.70 -2.79 16.09
N ARG A 456 1.58 -3.08 15.40
CA ARG A 456 1.55 -3.72 14.08
C ARG A 456 2.37 -2.94 13.05
N ALA A 457 2.29 -1.60 13.08
CA ALA A 457 3.02 -0.72 12.18
C ALA A 457 4.54 -0.91 12.31
N TYR A 458 5.05 -0.92 13.54
CA TYR A 458 6.48 -1.08 13.82
C TYR A 458 6.96 -2.49 13.49
N THR A 459 6.20 -3.52 13.84
CA THR A 459 6.52 -4.90 13.47
C THR A 459 6.58 -5.08 11.95
N TYR A 460 5.62 -4.52 11.21
CA TYR A 460 5.62 -4.55 9.75
C TYR A 460 6.84 -3.84 9.18
N ALA A 461 7.15 -2.63 9.66
CA ALA A 461 8.26 -1.86 9.14
C ALA A 461 9.63 -2.52 9.42
N VAL A 462 9.85 -2.92 10.66
CA VAL A 462 11.09 -3.60 11.09
C VAL A 462 11.25 -4.92 10.35
N SER A 463 10.20 -5.73 10.23
CA SER A 463 10.28 -7.03 9.52
C SER A 463 10.61 -6.83 8.04
N THR A 464 9.97 -5.87 7.37
CA THR A 464 10.22 -5.60 5.94
C THR A 464 11.66 -5.16 5.68
N ILE A 465 12.20 -4.27 6.54
CA ILE A 465 13.58 -3.79 6.45
C ILE A 465 14.57 -4.91 6.78
N LEU A 466 14.38 -5.62 7.89
CA LEU A 466 15.30 -6.68 8.32
C LEU A 466 15.39 -7.82 7.32
N ILE A 467 14.25 -8.30 6.79
CA ILE A 467 14.23 -9.36 5.79
C ILE A 467 14.97 -8.91 4.52
N SER A 468 14.68 -7.69 4.04
CA SER A 468 15.30 -7.15 2.83
C SER A 468 16.81 -6.96 2.99
N PHE A 469 17.24 -6.41 4.13
CA PHE A 469 18.65 -6.17 4.43
C PHE A 469 19.42 -7.49 4.65
N ALA A 470 18.83 -8.46 5.37
CA ALA A 470 19.45 -9.76 5.59
C ALA A 470 19.63 -10.54 4.28
N LEU A 471 18.58 -10.63 3.45
CA LEU A 471 18.67 -11.27 2.13
C LEU A 471 19.63 -10.53 1.20
N GLY A 472 19.59 -9.20 1.19
CA GLY A 472 20.54 -8.38 0.44
C GLY A 472 21.99 -8.59 0.88
N THR A 473 22.24 -8.74 2.18
CA THR A 473 23.58 -9.08 2.71
C THR A 473 24.06 -10.43 2.17
N LEU A 474 23.17 -11.44 2.14
CA LEU A 474 23.51 -12.76 1.60
C LEU A 474 23.75 -12.74 0.08
N ILE A 475 22.98 -11.95 -0.67
CA ILE A 475 23.03 -11.91 -2.15
C ILE A 475 24.14 -10.99 -2.67
N TYR A 476 24.47 -9.91 -1.95
CA TYR A 476 25.41 -8.89 -2.39
C TYR A 476 26.65 -8.80 -1.50
N SER A 477 26.49 -8.52 -0.21
CA SER A 477 27.63 -8.27 0.68
C SER A 477 28.54 -9.49 0.82
N VAL A 478 27.97 -10.68 1.02
CA VAL A 478 28.74 -11.93 1.16
C VAL A 478 29.55 -12.24 -0.11
N PRO A 479 28.98 -12.25 -1.32
CA PRO A 479 29.77 -12.41 -2.55
C PRO A 479 30.87 -11.36 -2.73
N VAL A 480 30.59 -10.09 -2.41
CA VAL A 480 31.59 -9.02 -2.54
C VAL A 480 32.76 -9.23 -1.58
N TRP A 481 32.50 -9.58 -0.32
CA TRP A 481 33.54 -9.86 0.66
C TRP A 481 34.34 -11.12 0.32
N THR A 482 33.67 -12.20 -0.07
CA THR A 482 34.32 -13.51 -0.31
C THR A 482 35.14 -13.55 -1.59
N LYS A 483 34.67 -12.88 -2.65
CA LYS A 483 35.36 -12.87 -3.95
C LYS A 483 36.24 -11.62 -4.15
N ALA A 484 36.33 -10.76 -3.14
CA ALA A 484 37.07 -9.50 -3.17
C ALA A 484 36.76 -8.69 -4.45
N TYR A 485 35.46 -8.58 -4.77
CA TYR A 485 35.03 -7.73 -5.87
C TYR A 485 35.24 -6.26 -5.51
N ASN A 486 36.44 -5.74 -5.81
CA ASN A 486 36.77 -4.31 -5.71
C ASN A 486 35.90 -3.51 -6.67
#